data_AF-A0A0T6XHD0-F1
#
_entry.id   AF-A0A0T6XHD0-F1
#
_cell.length_a   1.000
_cell.length_b   1.000
_cell.length_c   1.000
_cell.angle_alpha   90.00
_cell.angle_beta   90.00
_cell.angle_gamma   90.00
#
_symmetry.space_group_name_H-M   'P 1'
#
loop_
_entity.id
_entity.type
_entity.pdbx_description
1 polymer ?
#
loop_
_entity_poly.entity_id
_entity_poly.type
_entity_poly.pdbx_seq_one_letter_code
_entity_poly.pdbx_strand_id
1 'polypeptide(L)'
;MLVAMSIEDTLVDAGGEVIGPAPTVGRALGLLQGETKIDAVVLDMNLQGHSGLPVADACDERSIPFLILSGYGDTALNGTHHAAPILSKPFASAVLVETLKTLFGGNRA
;
A
#
# COMPACT_ATOMS: atom_id res chain seq x y z
N MET A 1 3.29 -15.09 8.43
CA MET A 1 1.97 -14.48 8.13
C MET A 1 1.39 -13.98 9.46
N LEU A 2 1.66 -12.71 9.79
CA LEU A 2 1.20 -12.01 11.01
C LEU A 2 1.45 -10.50 10.82
N VAL A 3 0.98 -9.94 9.69
CA VAL A 3 1.31 -8.56 9.28
C VAL A 3 0.05 -7.73 9.02
N ALA A 4 -1.00 -8.30 8.42
CA ALA A 4 -2.22 -7.55 8.11
C ALA A 4 -2.96 -7.03 9.36
N MET A 5 -3.21 -7.88 10.36
CA MET A 5 -3.91 -7.47 11.59
C MET A 5 -3.16 -6.40 12.38
N SER A 6 -1.84 -6.52 12.51
CA SER A 6 -1.04 -5.49 13.18
C SER A 6 -0.99 -4.17 12.42
N ILE A 7 -1.10 -4.19 11.09
CA ILE A 7 -1.20 -2.97 10.28
C ILE A 7 -2.55 -2.30 10.48
N GLU A 8 -3.64 -3.07 10.45
CA GLU A 8 -4.99 -2.55 10.70
C GLU A 8 -5.05 -1.85 12.07
N ASP A 9 -4.62 -2.51 13.15
CA ASP A 9 -4.60 -1.92 14.49
C ASP A 9 -3.73 -0.65 14.54
N THR A 10 -2.54 -0.68 13.94
CA THR A 10 -1.64 0.47 13.89
C THR A 10 -2.27 1.67 13.16
N LEU A 11 -2.98 1.42 12.05
CA LEU A 11 -3.62 2.47 11.27
C LEU A 11 -4.83 3.06 11.99
N VAL A 12 -5.62 2.21 12.64
CA VAL A 12 -6.75 2.64 13.47
C VAL A 12 -6.27 3.46 14.67
N ASP A 13 -5.21 3.02 15.36
CA ASP A 13 -4.59 3.76 16.47
C ASP A 13 -4.00 5.11 16.02
N ALA A 14 -3.54 5.20 14.77
CA ALA A 14 -3.09 6.45 14.16
C ALA A 14 -4.23 7.37 13.71
N GLY A 15 -5.50 6.95 13.88
CA GLY A 15 -6.70 7.70 13.51
C GLY A 15 -7.13 7.51 12.05
N GLY A 16 -6.58 6.52 11.35
CA GLY A 16 -6.96 6.17 9.97
C GLY A 16 -8.15 5.22 9.91
N GLU A 17 -8.97 5.36 8.88
CA GLU A 17 -10.01 4.39 8.55
C GLU A 17 -9.46 3.35 7.57
N VAL A 18 -9.51 2.07 7.94
CA VAL A 18 -9.03 1.00 7.07
C VAL A 18 -10.18 0.45 6.23
N ILE A 19 -10.16 0.77 4.94
CA ILE A 19 -11.19 0.36 3.96
C ILE A 19 -11.09 -1.14 3.63
N GLY A 20 -9.98 -1.77 3.99
CA GLY A 20 -9.93 -3.18 4.35
C GLY A 20 -8.55 -3.80 4.22
N PRO A 21 -8.42 -5.09 4.51
CA PRO A 21 -7.40 -5.92 3.89
C PRO A 21 -7.90 -6.46 2.56
N ALA A 22 -7.16 -6.21 1.48
CA ALA A 22 -7.42 -6.79 0.16
C ALA A 22 -6.40 -7.88 -0.16
N PRO A 23 -6.69 -9.16 0.14
CA PRO A 23 -5.69 -10.23 0.03
C PRO A 23 -5.44 -10.70 -1.42
N THR A 24 -6.25 -10.27 -2.39
CA THR A 24 -6.14 -10.65 -3.80
C THR A 24 -6.20 -9.42 -4.71
N VAL A 25 -5.54 -9.50 -5.87
CA VAL A 25 -5.55 -8.44 -6.89
C VAL A 25 -6.98 -8.02 -7.25
N GLY A 26 -7.87 -8.99 -7.48
CA GLY A 26 -9.27 -8.69 -7.83
C GLY A 26 -10.02 -7.91 -6.74
N ARG A 27 -9.77 -8.22 -5.46
CA ARG A 27 -10.39 -7.51 -4.33
C ARG A 27 -9.80 -6.10 -4.18
N ALA A 28 -8.50 -5.94 -4.43
CA ALA A 28 -7.83 -4.65 -4.41
C ALA A 28 -8.33 -3.75 -5.54
N LEU A 29 -8.39 -4.26 -6.77
CA LEU A 29 -8.94 -3.54 -7.93
C LEU A 29 -10.41 -3.18 -7.73
N GLY A 30 -11.22 -4.08 -7.16
CA GLY A 30 -12.62 -3.79 -6.84
C GLY A 30 -12.78 -2.64 -5.84
N LEU A 31 -11.93 -2.58 -4.81
CA LEU A 31 -11.91 -1.44 -3.89
C LEU A 31 -11.45 -0.15 -4.57
N LEU A 32 -10.38 -0.22 -5.36
CA LEU A 32 -9.89 0.94 -6.10
C LEU A 32 -10.93 1.49 -7.06
N GLN A 33 -11.76 0.63 -7.66
CA GLN A 33 -12.82 1.01 -8.59
C GLN A 33 -14.11 1.52 -7.92
N GLY A 34 -14.28 1.29 -6.61
CA GLY A 34 -15.45 1.73 -5.87
C GLY A 34 -15.58 3.24 -5.74
N GLU A 35 -16.69 3.69 -5.16
CA GLU A 35 -16.95 5.11 -4.86
C GLU A 35 -16.22 5.61 -3.61
N THR A 36 -15.54 4.72 -2.90
CA THR A 36 -14.84 5.06 -1.66
C THR A 36 -13.59 5.86 -1.95
N LYS A 37 -13.48 7.04 -1.32
CA LYS A 37 -12.27 7.86 -1.43
C LYS A 37 -11.12 7.18 -0.68
N ILE A 38 -10.01 6.96 -1.38
CA ILE A 38 -8.80 6.36 -0.82
C ILE A 38 -7.72 7.42 -0.80
N ASP A 39 -7.23 7.78 0.39
CA ASP A 39 -6.17 8.79 0.54
C ASP A 39 -4.76 8.18 0.35
N ALA A 40 -4.59 6.91 0.72
CA ALA A 40 -3.36 6.16 0.46
C ALA A 40 -3.61 4.66 0.41
N VAL A 41 -2.77 3.93 -0.33
CA VAL A 41 -2.82 2.46 -0.44
C VAL A 41 -1.52 1.84 0.07
N VAL A 42 -1.64 0.79 0.88
CA VAL A 42 -0.51 -0.08 1.24
C VAL A 42 -0.60 -1.34 0.38
N LEU A 43 0.32 -1.49 -0.56
CA LEU A 43 0.34 -2.57 -1.53
C LEU A 43 1.41 -3.61 -1.19
N ASP A 44 1.02 -4.85 -0.91
CA ASP A 44 1.96 -5.97 -0.83
C ASP A 44 2.33 -6.45 -2.24
N MET A 45 3.62 -6.57 -2.56
CA MET A 45 4.06 -7.12 -3.85
C MET A 45 3.68 -8.60 -4.01
N ASN A 46 3.45 -9.29 -2.89
CA ASN A 46 3.04 -10.68 -2.87
C ASN A 46 1.57 -10.82 -2.41
N LEU A 47 0.65 -10.77 -3.35
CA LEU A 47 -0.78 -11.03 -3.11
C LEU A 47 -1.09 -12.50 -3.37
N GLN A 48 -0.86 -13.35 -2.36
CA GLN A 48 -1.07 -14.81 -2.45
C GLN A 48 -0.34 -15.45 -3.64
N GLY A 49 0.92 -15.10 -3.87
CA GLY A 49 1.72 -15.63 -4.99
C GLY A 49 1.48 -14.94 -6.33
N HIS A 50 0.64 -13.90 -6.38
CA HIS A 50 0.49 -13.02 -7.54
C HIS A 50 1.22 -11.71 -7.31
N SER A 51 1.72 -11.13 -8.40
CA SER A 51 2.34 -9.81 -8.38
C SER A 51 1.32 -8.73 -8.06
N GLY A 52 1.67 -7.85 -7.12
CA GLY A 52 0.91 -6.64 -6.80
C GLY A 52 0.94 -5.56 -7.89
N LEU A 53 1.78 -5.70 -8.93
CA LEU A 53 1.95 -4.70 -9.99
C LEU A 53 0.64 -4.19 -10.63
N PRO A 54 -0.35 -5.04 -10.98
CA PRO A 54 -1.60 -4.55 -11.57
C PRO A 54 -2.38 -3.60 -10.65
N VAL A 55 -2.19 -3.72 -9.33
CA VAL A 55 -2.78 -2.81 -8.34
C VAL A 55 -2.00 -1.50 -8.29
N ALA A 56 -0.67 -1.55 -8.41
CA ALA A 56 0.17 -0.35 -8.53
C ALA A 56 -0.19 0.47 -9.77
N ASP A 57 -0.32 -0.19 -10.93
CA ASP A 57 -0.74 0.43 -12.19
C ASP A 57 -2.09 1.14 -12.02
N ALA A 58 -3.07 0.48 -11.40
CA ALA A 58 -4.39 1.06 -11.15
C ALA A 58 -4.36 2.25 -10.17
N CYS A 59 -3.45 2.25 -9.19
CA CYS A 59 -3.23 3.40 -8.31
C CYS A 59 -2.63 4.57 -9.08
N ASP A 60 -1.64 4.33 -9.94
CA ASP A 60 -1.01 5.36 -10.79
C ASP A 60 -2.03 5.97 -11.76
N GLU A 61 -2.82 5.15 -12.46
CA GLU A 61 -3.89 5.61 -13.36
C GLU A 61 -4.91 6.50 -12.65
N ARG A 62 -5.19 6.23 -11.37
CA ARG A 62 -6.12 7.00 -10.54
C ARG A 62 -5.45 8.14 -9.76
N SER A 63 -4.14 8.31 -9.90
CA SER A 63 -3.34 9.27 -9.12
C SER A 63 -3.54 9.11 -7.61
N ILE A 64 -3.71 7.87 -7.15
CA ILE A 64 -3.84 7.55 -5.72
C ILE A 64 -2.44 7.28 -5.17
N PRO A 65 -1.99 8.01 -4.12
CA PRO A 65 -0.72 7.74 -3.48
C PRO A 65 -0.66 6.32 -2.93
N PHE A 66 0.44 5.61 -3.17
CA PHE A 66 0.59 4.25 -2.65
C PHE A 66 2.02 3.96 -2.16
N LEU A 67 2.09 3.02 -1.24
CA LEU A 67 3.30 2.50 -0.62
C LEU A 67 3.46 1.03 -1.01
N ILE A 68 4.63 0.66 -1.50
CA ILE A 68 4.92 -0.71 -1.89
C ILE A 68 5.60 -1.44 -0.73
N LEU A 69 5.05 -2.58 -0.31
CA LEU A 69 5.67 -3.50 0.63
C LEU A 69 6.34 -4.64 -0.13
N SER A 70 7.67 -4.68 -0.06
CA SER A 70 8.49 -5.70 -0.72
C SER A 70 9.02 -6.72 0.29
N GLY A 71 9.15 -7.98 -0.13
CA GLY A 71 9.78 -9.05 0.64
C GLY A 71 11.26 -9.24 0.26
N TYR A 72 11.99 -10.00 1.07
CA TYR A 72 13.38 -10.36 0.77
C TYR A 72 13.45 -11.12 -0.56
N GLY A 73 14.06 -10.52 -1.59
CA GLY A 73 14.22 -11.12 -2.93
C GLY A 73 13.42 -10.47 -4.07
N ASP A 74 12.57 -9.47 -3.79
CA ASP A 74 11.84 -8.74 -4.83
C ASP A 74 12.73 -7.64 -5.45
N THR A 75 13.67 -8.05 -6.30
CA THR A 75 14.41 -7.15 -7.20
C THR A 75 13.57 -6.66 -8.38
N ALA A 76 12.25 -6.89 -8.38
CA ALA A 76 11.36 -6.61 -9.51
C ALA A 76 10.92 -5.14 -9.61
N LEU A 77 11.25 -4.29 -8.64
CA LEU A 77 10.93 -2.84 -8.66
C LEU A 77 11.96 -1.99 -9.41
N ASN A 78 12.72 -2.62 -10.30
CA ASN A 78 13.66 -1.96 -11.19
C ASN A 78 12.90 -1.31 -12.37
N GLY A 79 12.17 -0.21 -12.14
CA GLY A 79 12.00 0.80 -13.19
C GLY A 79 10.61 1.40 -13.43
N THR A 80 9.50 0.79 -13.04
CA THR A 80 8.18 1.26 -13.51
C THR A 80 7.47 2.23 -12.55
N HIS A 81 7.58 2.03 -11.22
CA HIS A 81 6.86 2.82 -10.21
C HIS A 81 7.81 3.64 -9.32
N HIS A 82 8.74 4.37 -9.94
CA HIS A 82 9.83 5.08 -9.25
C HIS A 82 9.38 6.19 -8.29
N ALA A 83 8.10 6.59 -8.33
CA ALA A 83 7.54 7.64 -7.49
C ALA A 83 6.98 7.12 -6.15
N ALA A 84 6.68 5.83 -6.04
CA ALA A 84 6.11 5.25 -4.81
C ALA A 84 7.23 4.84 -3.84
N PRO A 85 7.14 5.21 -2.54
CA PRO A 85 8.05 4.71 -1.53
C PRO A 85 7.92 3.18 -1.41
N ILE A 86 9.05 2.53 -1.14
CA ILE A 86 9.15 1.08 -1.01
C ILE A 86 9.63 0.76 0.41
N LEU A 87 8.88 -0.07 1.13
CA LEU A 87 9.28 -0.62 2.42
C LEU A 87 9.54 -2.12 2.31
N SER A 88 10.77 -2.50 2.60
CA SER A 88 11.18 -3.90 2.62
C SER A 88 10.88 -4.53 3.98
N LYS A 89 10.32 -5.74 3.98
CA LYS A 89 10.08 -6.54 5.18
C LYS A 89 11.39 -7.16 5.68
N PRO A 90 11.64 -7.22 7.01
CA PRO A 90 10.77 -6.71 8.08
C PRO A 90 10.89 -5.18 8.27
N PHE A 91 9.75 -4.52 8.51
CA PHE A 91 9.68 -3.07 8.80
C PHE A 91 9.00 -2.82 10.15
N ALA A 92 9.27 -1.66 10.75
CA ALA A 92 8.59 -1.22 11.97
C ALA A 92 7.25 -0.55 11.63
N SER A 93 6.22 -0.81 12.43
CA SER A 93 4.88 -0.19 12.30
C SER A 93 4.94 1.35 12.33
N ALA A 94 5.82 1.93 13.13
CA ALA A 94 6.05 3.38 13.15
C ALA A 94 6.53 3.93 11.78
N VAL A 95 7.41 3.20 11.09
CA VAL A 95 7.93 3.61 9.77
C VAL A 95 6.83 3.56 8.72
N LEU A 96 5.95 2.56 8.79
CA LEU A 96 4.78 2.45 7.92
C LEU A 96 3.86 3.68 8.07
N VAL A 97 3.52 4.03 9.31
CA VAL A 97 2.64 5.18 9.60
C VAL A 97 3.26 6.48 9.13
N GLU A 98 4.54 6.72 9.44
CA GLU A 98 5.22 7.94 9.03
C GLU A 98 5.30 8.05 7.50
N THR A 99 5.59 6.95 6.81
CA THR A 99 5.62 6.94 5.34
C THR A 99 4.24 7.25 4.74
N LEU A 100 3.18 6.66 5.30
CA LEU A 100 1.81 6.97 4.87
C LEU A 100 1.45 8.44 5.11
N LYS A 101 1.77 8.99 6.30
CA LYS A 101 1.56 10.42 6.57
C LYS A 101 2.29 11.31 5.58
N THR A 102 3.51 10.96 5.16
CA THR A 102 4.23 11.73 4.13
C THR A 102 3.57 11.64 2.76
N LEU A 103 2.98 10.49 2.41
CA LEU A 103 2.33 10.26 1.12
C LEU A 103 1.08 11.12 0.90
N PHE A 104 0.17 11.20 1.88
CA PHE A 104 -1.05 12.02 1.75
C PHE A 104 -0.88 13.42 2.36
N GLY A 105 0.03 13.61 3.31
CA GLY A 105 0.30 14.90 3.96
C GLY A 105 1.21 15.84 3.16
N GLY A 106 1.97 15.32 2.20
CA GLY A 106 2.85 16.10 1.32
C GLY A 106 2.12 17.02 0.32
N ASN A 107 0.80 16.88 0.15
CA ASN A 107 -0.02 17.71 -0.75
C ASN A 107 -0.59 18.98 -0.07
N ARG A 108 0.08 19.48 0.97
CA ARG A 108 -0.18 20.79 1.58
C ARG A 108 0.99 21.74 1.30
N ALA A 109 1.04 22.25 0.08
CA ALA A 109 1.75 23.48 -0.26
C ALA A 109 0.82 24.35 -1.12
#